data_AF-A0AAD7NHH8-F1
#
_entry.id   AF-A0AAD7NHH8-F1
#
_cell.length_a   1.000
_cell.length_b   1.000
_cell.length_c   1.000
_cell.angle_alpha   90.00
_cell.angle_beta   90.00
_cell.angle_gamma   90.00
#
_symmetry.space_group_name_H-M   'P 1'
#
loop_
_entity.id
_entity.type
_entity.pdbx_description
1 polymer ?
#
loop_
_entity_poly.entity_id
_entity_poly.type
_entity_poly.pdbx_seq_one_letter_code
_entity_poly.pdbx_strand_id
1 'polypeptide(L)'
;MRPEDGSIIIITAVPYLLRLLDNPGVTSFDGDGTFKRVEGEMNKWELSIFAKFIQRAASLVHAYINCASTDFFEMLFNELQRVKIMVTGKPLGSQKFVPGGNLLVVNFDIEPAQVIGFCRSVLKHSNLEYSSIPKDIPPEKIAPYFIKICLRHGKEPVNDFKSLISATNFDRLHDFVYIDLKEALDTFSAFVYGLGVKKISDWWRHKEMHEWIIPCIVKSQSLIPADVWDCTPSTTNTNKAQHHWTNLQTGIKLSPVEALEW
;
A
#
# COMPACT_ATOMS: atom_id res chain seq x y z
N MET A 1 19.37 -8.67 5.76
CA MET A 1 20.35 -7.59 6.05
C MET A 1 20.19 -7.18 7.51
N ARG A 2 21.27 -6.89 8.23
CA ARG A 2 21.21 -6.25 9.55
C ARG A 2 21.82 -4.85 9.42
N PRO A 3 21.03 -3.76 9.48
CA PRO A 3 21.59 -2.44 9.67
C PRO A 3 22.23 -2.36 11.06
N GLU A 4 23.12 -1.38 11.24
CA GLU A 4 23.90 -1.21 12.48
C GLU A 4 23.03 -0.93 13.72
N ASP A 5 21.75 -0.58 13.51
CA ASP A 5 20.77 -0.29 14.55
C ASP A 5 20.07 -1.54 15.15
N GLY A 6 20.43 -2.74 14.70
CA GLY A 6 19.83 -4.00 15.17
C GLY A 6 18.54 -4.41 14.45
N SER A 7 18.12 -3.67 13.41
CA SER A 7 16.98 -4.07 12.59
C SER A 7 17.29 -5.32 11.76
N ILE A 8 16.27 -6.11 11.43
CA ILE A 8 16.41 -7.37 10.71
C ILE A 8 15.40 -7.41 9.57
N ILE A 9 15.90 -7.59 8.34
CA ILE A 9 15.09 -7.95 7.17
C ILE A 9 15.53 -9.31 6.66
N ILE A 10 14.58 -10.23 6.59
CA ILE A 10 14.69 -11.50 5.86
C ILE A 10 13.66 -11.49 4.74
N ILE A 11 14.10 -11.46 3.49
CA ILE A 11 13.20 -11.55 2.32
C ILE A 11 13.29 -12.96 1.75
N THR A 12 12.13 -13.60 1.59
CA THR A 12 11.98 -14.86 0.85
C THR A 12 11.09 -14.65 -0.36
N ALA A 13 11.50 -15.22 -1.49
CA ALA A 13 10.75 -15.16 -2.74
C ALA A 13 11.12 -16.36 -3.62
N VAL A 14 10.13 -17.04 -4.19
CA VAL A 14 10.38 -18.02 -5.25
C VAL A 14 10.74 -17.27 -6.54
N PRO A 15 11.91 -17.51 -7.15
CA PRO A 15 12.33 -16.80 -8.36
C PRO A 15 11.29 -16.85 -9.51
N TYR A 16 10.61 -17.99 -9.68
CA TYR A 16 9.57 -18.15 -10.68
C TYR A 16 8.34 -17.29 -10.41
N LEU A 17 7.90 -17.19 -9.15
CA LEU A 17 6.77 -16.35 -8.77
C LEU A 17 7.12 -14.86 -8.89
N LEU A 18 8.35 -14.48 -8.53
CA LEU A 18 8.80 -13.10 -8.66
C LEU A 18 8.78 -12.60 -10.12
N ARG A 19 9.06 -13.48 -11.10
CA ARG A 19 8.93 -13.18 -12.54
C ARG A 19 7.50 -12.86 -12.96
N LEU A 20 6.48 -13.23 -12.20
CA LEU A 20 5.09 -12.85 -12.52
C LEU A 20 4.89 -11.33 -12.50
N LEU A 21 5.70 -10.59 -11.74
CA LEU A 21 5.68 -9.13 -11.75
C LEU A 21 6.11 -8.51 -13.09
N ASP A 22 6.77 -9.27 -13.97
CA ASP A 22 7.13 -8.82 -15.32
C ASP A 22 6.05 -9.19 -16.38
N ASN A 23 5.00 -9.91 -15.98
CA ASN A 23 3.91 -10.26 -16.88
C ASN A 23 3.07 -8.99 -17.18
N PRO A 24 2.83 -8.65 -18.46
CA PRO A 24 2.04 -7.47 -18.82
C PRO A 24 0.60 -7.45 -18.26
N GLY A 25 0.04 -8.63 -17.94
CA GLY A 25 -1.26 -8.77 -17.30
C GLY A 25 -1.27 -8.51 -15.79
N VAL A 26 -0.10 -8.34 -15.18
CA VAL A 26 0.05 -7.93 -13.77
C VAL A 26 0.28 -6.43 -13.73
N THR A 27 -0.79 -5.68 -13.48
CA THR A 27 -0.78 -4.22 -13.47
C THR A 27 -0.82 -3.62 -12.06
N SER A 28 -0.93 -4.46 -11.04
CA SER A 28 -0.92 -4.02 -9.64
C SER A 28 -0.45 -5.12 -8.70
N PHE A 29 0.02 -4.72 -7.53
CA PHE A 29 0.25 -5.61 -6.39
C PHE A 29 -0.29 -4.98 -5.10
N ASP A 30 -0.49 -5.82 -4.11
CA ASP A 30 -0.93 -5.47 -2.76
C ASP A 30 0.22 -5.74 -1.79
N GLY A 31 0.56 -4.78 -0.93
CA GLY A 31 1.53 -4.98 0.16
C GLY A 31 0.87 -4.80 1.52
N ASP A 32 0.97 -5.81 2.37
CA ASP A 32 0.31 -5.84 3.69
C ASP A 32 1.23 -6.42 4.77
N GLY A 33 1.06 -5.96 5.99
CA GLY A 33 1.74 -6.46 7.19
C GLY A 33 0.80 -7.30 8.05
N THR A 34 1.28 -8.47 8.49
CA THR A 34 0.57 -9.34 9.43
C THR A 34 1.38 -9.58 10.72
N PHE A 35 0.71 -9.32 11.83
CA PHE A 35 1.25 -9.37 13.19
C PHE A 35 0.99 -10.71 13.91
N LYS A 36 0.39 -11.68 13.22
CA LYS A 36 -0.07 -12.95 13.85
C LYS A 36 0.85 -14.13 13.55
N ARG A 37 1.68 -14.01 12.51
CA ARG A 37 2.35 -15.15 11.89
C ARG A 37 3.54 -15.64 12.73
N VAL A 38 4.41 -14.73 13.13
CA VAL A 38 5.66 -15.04 13.82
C VAL A 38 5.48 -14.78 15.31
N GLU A 39 6.01 -15.65 16.15
CA GLU A 39 6.13 -15.42 17.58
C GLU A 39 7.33 -14.52 17.89
N GLY A 40 7.16 -13.60 18.84
CA GLY A 40 8.22 -12.69 19.28
C GLY A 40 8.15 -11.32 18.61
N GLU A 41 9.31 -10.76 18.29
CA GLU A 41 9.47 -9.36 17.87
C GLU A 41 9.37 -9.14 16.35
N MET A 42 9.27 -10.23 15.57
CA MET A 42 9.17 -10.13 14.11
C MET A 42 7.72 -10.14 13.65
N ASN A 43 7.44 -9.36 12.62
CA ASN A 43 6.20 -9.36 11.85
C ASN A 43 6.48 -9.87 10.44
N LYS A 44 5.44 -10.36 9.76
CA LYS A 44 5.53 -10.72 8.34
C LYS A 44 4.93 -9.60 7.51
N TRP A 45 5.62 -9.19 6.46
CA TRP A 45 5.10 -8.36 5.38
C TRP A 45 5.02 -9.20 4.11
N GLU A 46 4.01 -8.99 3.29
CA GLU A 46 3.75 -9.81 2.11
C GLU A 46 3.41 -8.94 0.90
N LEU A 47 4.01 -9.28 -0.25
CA LEU A 47 3.61 -8.77 -1.55
C LEU A 47 2.80 -9.83 -2.28
N SER A 48 1.58 -9.48 -2.66
CA SER A 48 0.65 -10.35 -3.34
C SER A 48 0.10 -9.72 -4.62
N ILE A 49 -0.23 -10.54 -5.62
CA ILE A 49 -0.88 -10.11 -6.85
C ILE A 49 -2.14 -10.91 -7.10
N PHE A 50 -3.05 -10.34 -7.90
CA PHE A 50 -4.08 -11.13 -8.56
C PHE A 50 -3.65 -11.41 -10.00
N ALA A 51 -3.20 -12.65 -10.26
CA ALA A 51 -2.75 -13.08 -11.56
C ALA A 51 -3.96 -13.41 -12.47
N LYS A 52 -4.45 -12.42 -13.21
CA LYS A 52 -5.65 -12.54 -14.07
C LYS A 52 -5.59 -13.70 -15.06
N PHE A 53 -4.40 -14.02 -15.59
CA PHE A 53 -4.22 -15.10 -16.58
C PHE A 53 -4.43 -16.51 -15.99
N ILE A 54 -4.36 -16.66 -14.67
CA ILE A 54 -4.72 -17.92 -13.95
C ILE A 54 -5.90 -17.75 -13.00
N GLN A 55 -6.52 -16.55 -12.95
CA GLN A 55 -7.64 -16.20 -12.07
C GLN A 55 -7.37 -16.54 -10.59
N ARG A 56 -6.14 -16.32 -10.12
CA ARG A 56 -5.70 -16.68 -8.77
C ARG A 56 -4.96 -15.52 -8.09
N ALA A 57 -5.16 -15.42 -6.79
CA ALA A 57 -4.29 -14.67 -5.90
C ALA A 57 -2.97 -15.44 -5.72
N ALA A 58 -1.84 -14.74 -5.71
CA ALA A 58 -0.52 -15.33 -5.48
C ALA A 58 0.34 -14.41 -4.61
N SER A 59 0.87 -14.94 -3.52
CA SER A 59 1.91 -14.29 -2.71
C SER A 59 3.26 -14.53 -3.35
N LEU A 60 3.99 -13.47 -3.66
CA LEU A 60 5.22 -13.53 -4.43
C LEU A 60 6.47 -13.33 -3.57
N VAL A 61 6.33 -12.51 -2.53
CA VAL A 61 7.41 -12.12 -1.64
C VAL A 61 6.89 -12.10 -0.21
N HIS A 62 7.68 -12.68 0.68
CA HIS A 62 7.49 -12.53 2.11
C HIS A 62 8.73 -11.83 2.69
N ALA A 63 8.50 -10.90 3.61
CA ALA A 63 9.56 -10.28 4.38
C ALA A 63 9.26 -10.44 5.87
N TYR A 64 10.27 -10.82 6.65
CA TYR A 64 10.17 -10.92 8.10
C TYR A 64 10.97 -9.77 8.69
N ILE A 65 10.28 -8.94 9.48
CA ILE A 65 10.75 -7.61 9.87
C ILE A 65 10.52 -7.35 11.36
N ASN A 66 11.48 -6.75 12.05
CA ASN A 66 11.32 -6.33 13.46
C ASN A 66 11.23 -4.80 13.63
N CYS A 67 11.17 -4.05 12.53
CA CYS A 67 11.11 -2.61 12.49
C CYS A 67 10.10 -2.17 11.43
N ALA A 68 9.45 -1.02 11.64
CA ALA A 68 8.42 -0.47 10.75
C ALA A 68 8.60 1.05 10.56
N SER A 69 9.85 1.52 10.50
CA SER A 69 10.17 2.93 10.17
C SER A 69 10.19 3.17 8.66
N THR A 70 10.07 4.44 8.26
CA THR A 70 10.15 4.84 6.84
C THR A 70 11.45 4.38 6.18
N ASP A 71 12.59 4.58 6.86
CA ASP A 71 13.91 4.22 6.35
C ASP A 71 14.04 2.70 6.22
N PHE A 72 13.43 1.95 7.14
CA PHE A 72 13.42 0.50 7.11
C PHE A 72 12.57 -0.04 5.96
N PHE A 73 11.38 0.52 5.72
CA PHE A 73 10.58 0.16 4.54
C PHE A 73 11.29 0.55 3.23
N GLU A 74 11.94 1.71 3.18
CA GLU A 74 12.76 2.10 2.03
C GLU A 74 13.86 1.05 1.74
N MET A 75 14.54 0.56 2.77
CA MET A 75 15.51 -0.52 2.65
C MET A 75 14.87 -1.83 2.16
N LEU A 76 13.71 -2.22 2.71
CA LEU A 76 12.97 -3.39 2.26
C LEU A 76 12.67 -3.33 0.76
N PHE A 77 12.17 -2.19 0.27
CA PHE A 77 11.85 -2.02 -1.14
C PHE A 77 13.09 -1.91 -2.03
N ASN A 78 14.18 -1.30 -1.57
CA ASN A 78 15.45 -1.30 -2.29
C ASN A 78 16.02 -2.72 -2.44
N GLU A 79 15.94 -3.54 -1.39
CA GLU A 79 16.36 -4.94 -1.47
C GLU A 79 15.45 -5.77 -2.38
N LEU A 80 14.13 -5.54 -2.34
CA LEU A 80 13.20 -6.16 -3.29
C LEU A 80 13.53 -5.79 -4.74
N GLN A 81 13.81 -4.52 -5.02
CA GLN A 81 14.26 -4.05 -6.34
C GLN A 81 15.54 -4.79 -6.78
N ARG A 82 16.54 -4.85 -5.90
CA ARG A 82 17.81 -5.53 -6.16
C ARG A 82 17.62 -7.01 -6.45
N VAL A 83 16.81 -7.71 -5.65
CA VAL A 83 16.50 -9.14 -5.83
C VAL A 83 15.74 -9.36 -7.14
N LYS A 84 14.75 -8.53 -7.46
CA LYS A 84 14.00 -8.63 -8.71
C LYS A 84 14.91 -8.45 -9.93
N ILE A 85 15.78 -7.45 -9.92
CA ILE A 85 16.77 -7.24 -10.99
C ILE A 85 17.70 -8.45 -11.11
N MET A 86 18.18 -9.00 -10.00
CA MET A 86 19.07 -10.17 -10.01
C MET A 86 18.39 -11.41 -10.61
N VAL A 87 17.11 -11.61 -10.31
CA VAL A 87 16.35 -12.80 -10.76
C VAL A 87 15.84 -12.64 -12.19
N THR A 88 15.31 -11.46 -12.54
CA THR A 88 14.56 -11.26 -13.78
C THR A 88 15.26 -10.35 -14.79
N GLY A 89 16.29 -9.62 -14.38
CA GLY A 89 16.96 -8.60 -15.17
C GLY A 89 16.17 -7.28 -15.28
N LYS A 90 15.02 -7.15 -14.60
CA LYS A 90 14.14 -5.98 -14.71
C LYS A 90 13.78 -5.39 -13.35
N PRO A 91 13.82 -4.06 -13.16
CA PRO A 91 13.36 -3.42 -11.93
C PRO A 91 11.83 -3.54 -11.78
N LEU A 92 11.34 -3.45 -10.55
CA LEU A 92 9.95 -3.18 -10.25
C LEU A 92 9.67 -1.74 -10.71
N GLY A 93 8.82 -1.57 -11.71
CA GLY A 93 8.61 -0.27 -12.34
C GLY A 93 7.14 0.03 -12.53
N SER A 94 6.69 1.16 -11.99
CA SER A 94 5.43 1.74 -12.41
C SER A 94 5.58 2.32 -13.81
N GLN A 95 4.57 2.10 -14.66
CA GLN A 95 4.52 2.65 -16.00
C GLN A 95 4.62 4.18 -16.01
N LYS A 96 4.19 4.84 -14.92
CA LYS A 96 4.30 6.29 -14.78
C LYS A 96 5.75 6.77 -14.64
N PHE A 97 6.60 5.96 -14.02
CA PHE A 97 7.94 6.37 -13.57
C PHE A 97 9.09 5.69 -14.31
N VAL A 98 8.85 4.52 -14.89
CA VAL A 98 9.90 3.69 -15.51
C VAL A 98 9.47 3.33 -16.93
N PRO A 99 10.27 3.68 -17.97
CA PRO A 99 10.02 3.25 -19.33
C PRO A 99 9.93 1.73 -19.41
N GLY A 100 8.83 1.21 -19.97
CA GLY A 100 8.58 -0.23 -20.04
C GLY A 100 8.12 -0.87 -18.72
N GLY A 101 7.84 -0.09 -17.68
CA GLY A 101 7.15 -0.55 -16.48
C GLY A 101 5.72 -0.96 -16.78
N ASN A 102 5.23 -1.99 -16.09
CA ASN A 102 3.89 -2.56 -16.26
C ASN A 102 2.94 -2.27 -15.10
N LEU A 103 3.45 -1.83 -13.95
CA LEU A 103 2.61 -1.53 -12.80
C LEU A 103 1.89 -0.19 -12.99
N LEU A 104 0.57 -0.24 -12.97
CA LEU A 104 -0.29 0.93 -13.01
C LEU A 104 -0.52 1.48 -11.61
N VAL A 105 -0.82 0.59 -10.65
CA VAL A 105 -1.07 0.98 -9.26
C VAL A 105 -0.45 0.00 -8.26
N VAL A 106 -0.28 0.46 -7.03
CA VAL A 106 0.12 -0.33 -5.87
C VAL A 106 -0.88 -0.11 -4.76
N ASN A 107 -1.38 -1.20 -4.17
CA ASN A 107 -2.34 -1.14 -3.08
C ASN A 107 -1.65 -1.32 -1.73
N PHE A 108 -1.82 -0.35 -0.85
CA PHE A 108 -1.34 -0.42 0.53
C PHE A 108 -2.44 -0.09 1.53
N ASP A 109 -2.13 -0.38 2.78
CA ASP A 109 -2.83 0.13 3.94
C ASP A 109 -2.41 1.58 4.23
N ILE A 110 -3.13 2.26 5.13
CA ILE A 110 -2.79 3.62 5.55
C ILE A 110 -1.66 3.55 6.59
N GLU A 111 -0.49 3.06 6.17
CA GLU A 111 0.73 3.01 6.96
C GLU A 111 1.75 4.01 6.37
N PRO A 112 1.90 5.21 6.96
CA PRO A 112 2.76 6.26 6.41
C PRO A 112 4.20 5.82 6.19
N ALA A 113 4.76 5.01 7.09
CA ALA A 113 6.13 4.53 6.96
C ALA A 113 6.32 3.66 5.71
N GLN A 114 5.37 2.75 5.45
CA GLN A 114 5.39 1.87 4.27
C GLN A 114 5.23 2.67 2.98
N VAL A 115 4.23 3.56 2.92
CA VAL A 115 3.94 4.35 1.72
C VAL A 115 5.11 5.25 1.37
N ILE A 116 5.63 6.02 2.33
CA ILE A 116 6.72 6.96 2.08
C ILE A 116 8.02 6.22 1.77
N GLY A 117 8.31 5.12 2.50
CA GLY A 117 9.49 4.28 2.23
C GLY A 117 9.47 3.69 0.82
N PHE A 118 8.30 3.23 0.36
CA PHE A 118 8.13 2.77 -1.02
C PHE A 118 8.35 3.89 -2.04
N CYS A 119 7.76 5.07 -1.83
CA CYS A 119 7.96 6.21 -2.72
C CYS A 119 9.43 6.62 -2.83
N ARG A 120 10.17 6.64 -1.72
CA ARG A 120 11.62 6.90 -1.72
C ARG A 120 12.38 5.86 -2.55
N SER A 121 12.05 4.58 -2.38
CA SER A 121 12.66 3.50 -3.17
C SER A 121 12.34 3.60 -4.66
N VAL A 122 11.10 3.95 -5.02
CA VAL A 122 10.67 4.17 -6.41
C VAL A 122 11.48 5.30 -7.04
N LEU A 123 11.58 6.47 -6.38
CA LEU A 123 12.33 7.62 -6.91
C LEU A 123 13.79 7.30 -7.28
N LYS A 124 14.46 6.42 -6.53
CA LYS A 124 15.84 5.96 -6.82
C LYS A 124 15.98 5.21 -8.16
N HIS A 125 14.88 4.63 -8.65
CA HIS A 125 14.85 3.81 -9.85
C HIS A 125 13.97 4.43 -10.96
N SER A 126 13.45 5.63 -10.75
CA SER A 126 12.58 6.35 -11.67
C SER A 126 13.35 7.14 -12.73
N ASN A 127 12.75 7.28 -13.90
CA ASN A 127 13.13 8.29 -14.89
C ASN A 127 12.14 9.47 -14.79
N LEU A 128 12.52 10.49 -14.03
CA LEU A 128 11.64 11.64 -13.78
C LEU A 128 11.44 12.54 -15.01
N GLU A 129 12.43 12.59 -15.90
CA GLU A 129 12.30 13.30 -17.19
C GLU A 129 11.21 12.65 -18.06
N TYR A 130 11.23 11.32 -18.16
CA TYR A 130 10.16 10.55 -18.81
C TYR A 130 8.79 10.81 -18.17
N SER A 131 8.76 10.94 -16.84
CA SER A 131 7.52 11.10 -16.07
C SER A 131 6.90 12.50 -16.18
N SER A 132 7.66 13.48 -16.68
CA SER A 132 7.34 14.92 -16.62
C SER A 132 7.08 15.41 -15.19
N ILE A 133 7.84 14.89 -14.22
CA ILE A 133 7.73 15.23 -12.80
C ILE A 133 9.02 15.95 -12.37
N PRO A 134 8.93 17.00 -11.51
CA PRO A 134 10.11 17.70 -11.02
C PRO A 134 11.12 16.76 -10.34
N LYS A 135 12.42 17.01 -10.54
CA LYS A 135 13.50 16.18 -9.98
C LYS A 135 13.59 16.25 -8.45
N ASP A 136 13.12 17.34 -7.88
CA ASP A 136 13.10 17.68 -6.45
C ASP A 136 11.75 17.38 -5.78
N ILE A 137 10.86 16.62 -6.44
CA ILE A 137 9.58 16.25 -5.86
C ILE A 137 9.77 15.50 -4.53
N PRO A 138 9.08 15.91 -3.45
CA PRO A 138 9.09 15.14 -2.21
C PRO A 138 8.51 13.73 -2.42
N PRO A 139 9.06 12.68 -1.78
CA PRO A 139 8.61 11.30 -1.97
C PRO A 139 7.10 11.10 -1.78
N GLU A 140 6.52 11.70 -0.75
CA GLU A 140 5.08 11.59 -0.47
C GLU A 140 4.21 12.18 -1.59
N LYS A 141 4.74 13.15 -2.36
CA LYS A 141 4.01 13.79 -3.47
C LYS A 141 3.92 12.91 -4.72
N ILE A 142 4.70 11.83 -4.80
CA ILE A 142 4.53 10.88 -5.91
C ILE A 142 3.47 9.82 -5.63
N ALA A 143 3.11 9.57 -4.37
CA ALA A 143 2.09 8.57 -4.01
C ALA A 143 0.77 8.72 -4.80
N PRO A 144 0.19 9.93 -4.95
CA PRO A 144 -1.07 10.12 -5.69
C PRO A 144 -1.07 9.69 -7.16
N TYR A 145 0.09 9.43 -7.77
CA TYR A 145 0.19 9.02 -9.17
C TYR A 145 0.00 7.52 -9.40
N PHE A 146 0.10 6.70 -8.35
CA PHE A 146 0.16 5.24 -8.51
C PHE A 146 -0.15 4.45 -7.23
N ILE A 147 -0.35 5.08 -6.07
CA ILE A 147 -0.77 4.39 -4.86
C ILE A 147 -2.28 4.50 -4.71
N LYS A 148 -2.92 3.36 -4.45
CA LYS A 148 -4.31 3.29 -4.00
C LYS A 148 -4.32 2.73 -2.59
N ILE A 149 -5.00 3.43 -1.69
CA ILE A 149 -5.25 2.91 -0.36
C ILE A 149 -6.45 1.96 -0.41
N CYS A 150 -6.36 0.86 0.32
CA CYS A 150 -7.49 -0.05 0.49
C CYS A 150 -8.72 0.70 1.03
N LEU A 151 -9.85 0.62 0.31
CA LEU A 151 -11.10 1.27 0.73
C LEU A 151 -11.57 0.78 2.09
N ARG A 152 -11.32 -0.49 2.43
CA ARG A 152 -11.66 -1.01 3.76
C ARG A 152 -10.92 -0.23 4.84
N HIS A 153 -9.59 -0.08 4.71
CA HIS A 153 -8.79 0.65 5.69
C HIS A 153 -9.05 2.16 5.69
N GLY A 154 -9.47 2.73 4.56
CA GLY A 154 -9.97 4.10 4.49
C GLY A 154 -11.27 4.33 5.27
N LYS A 155 -12.19 3.35 5.25
CA LYS A 155 -13.56 3.47 5.80
C LYS A 155 -13.75 2.87 7.18
N GLU A 156 -13.03 1.81 7.51
CA GLU A 156 -13.19 1.05 8.75
C GLU A 156 -13.04 1.89 10.03
N PRO A 157 -12.11 2.86 10.11
CA PRO A 157 -12.04 3.76 11.27
C PRO A 157 -13.29 4.61 11.50
N VAL A 158 -14.18 4.76 10.50
CA VAL A 158 -15.43 5.50 10.66
C VAL A 158 -16.44 4.71 11.52
N ASN A 159 -16.34 3.37 11.55
CA ASN A 159 -17.24 2.51 12.36
C ASN A 159 -17.20 2.88 13.85
N ASP A 160 -16.04 3.30 14.34
CA ASP A 160 -15.79 3.80 15.70
C ASP A 160 -16.59 5.06 16.06
N PHE A 161 -17.18 5.74 15.08
CA PHE A 161 -17.92 7.00 15.26
C PHE A 161 -19.42 6.78 15.33
N LYS A 162 -19.92 5.57 15.05
CA LYS A 162 -21.35 5.28 14.91
C LYS A 162 -22.20 5.71 16.12
N SER A 163 -21.65 5.62 17.34
CA SER A 163 -22.34 6.03 18.57
C SER A 163 -22.16 7.52 18.93
N LEU A 164 -21.35 8.27 18.18
CA LEU A 164 -21.00 9.66 18.48
C LEU A 164 -21.83 10.68 17.70
N ILE A 165 -22.56 10.23 16.67
CA ILE A 165 -23.28 11.08 15.71
C ILE A 165 -24.58 10.40 15.26
N SER A 166 -25.43 11.15 14.56
CA SER A 166 -26.63 10.60 13.93
C SER A 166 -26.29 9.61 12.80
N ALA A 167 -27.23 8.72 12.48
CA ALA A 167 -27.10 7.78 11.35
C ALA A 167 -26.81 8.51 10.03
N THR A 168 -27.50 9.61 9.75
CA THR A 168 -27.27 10.42 8.54
C THR A 168 -25.86 11.00 8.47
N ASN A 169 -25.32 11.48 9.60
CA ASN A 169 -23.95 11.98 9.64
C ASN A 169 -22.93 10.84 9.51
N PHE A 170 -23.23 9.68 10.09
CA PHE A 170 -22.42 8.47 9.95
C PHE A 170 -22.34 8.01 8.50
N ASP A 171 -23.47 7.92 7.79
CA ASP A 171 -23.51 7.55 6.37
C ASP A 171 -22.70 8.54 5.53
N ARG A 172 -22.89 9.85 5.77
CA ARG A 172 -22.11 10.89 5.09
C ARG A 172 -20.60 10.75 5.35
N LEU A 173 -20.18 10.50 6.59
CA LEU A 173 -18.77 10.26 6.91
C LEU A 173 -18.24 9.01 6.22
N HIS A 174 -19.03 7.94 6.16
CA HIS A 174 -18.64 6.69 5.53
C HIS A 174 -18.46 6.85 4.01
N ASP A 175 -19.26 7.70 3.36
CA ASP A 175 -19.25 7.89 1.91
C ASP A 175 -18.24 8.91 1.39
N PHE A 176 -17.37 9.47 2.24
CA PHE A 176 -16.36 10.46 1.84
C PHE A 176 -15.43 9.98 0.70
N VAL A 177 -15.23 8.67 0.58
CA VAL A 177 -14.40 8.07 -0.48
C VAL A 177 -15.00 8.24 -1.88
N TYR A 178 -16.28 8.58 -1.98
CA TYR A 178 -17.04 8.78 -3.20
C TYR A 178 -17.30 10.27 -3.50
N ILE A 179 -16.52 11.17 -2.91
CA ILE A 179 -16.58 12.59 -3.27
C ILE A 179 -16.10 12.73 -4.72
N ASP A 180 -17.01 13.10 -5.62
CA ASP A 180 -16.76 13.10 -7.08
C ASP A 180 -16.17 14.42 -7.60
N LEU A 181 -16.23 15.50 -6.82
CA LEU A 181 -15.72 16.81 -7.22
C LEU A 181 -14.62 17.29 -6.29
N LYS A 182 -13.67 18.04 -6.85
CA LYS A 182 -12.51 18.51 -6.08
C LYS A 182 -12.93 19.45 -4.96
N GLU A 183 -13.83 20.36 -5.30
CA GLU A 183 -14.39 21.44 -4.47
C GLU A 183 -15.34 20.89 -3.38
N ALA A 184 -15.94 19.72 -3.62
CA ALA A 184 -16.81 19.08 -2.64
C ALA A 184 -16.04 18.57 -1.41
N LEU A 185 -14.71 18.41 -1.50
CA LEU A 185 -13.86 18.04 -0.38
C LEU A 185 -13.84 19.12 0.70
N ASP A 186 -13.75 20.41 0.33
CA ASP A 186 -13.76 21.52 1.30
C ASP A 186 -15.09 21.58 2.05
N THR A 187 -16.19 21.34 1.34
CA THR A 187 -17.52 21.23 1.95
C THR A 187 -17.61 20.05 2.90
N PHE A 188 -16.96 18.94 2.56
CA PHE A 188 -16.86 17.78 3.46
C PHE A 188 -16.01 18.09 4.70
N SER A 189 -14.83 18.68 4.55
CA SER A 189 -13.98 19.11 5.67
C SER A 189 -14.74 20.03 6.62
N ALA A 190 -15.44 21.05 6.09
CA ALA A 190 -16.27 21.95 6.89
C ALA A 190 -17.38 21.21 7.64
N PHE A 191 -18.02 20.22 6.99
CA PHE A 191 -18.99 19.35 7.65
C PHE A 191 -18.37 18.56 8.80
N VAL A 192 -17.21 17.92 8.59
CA VAL A 192 -16.52 17.13 9.63
C VAL A 192 -16.21 18.01 10.84
N TYR A 193 -15.60 19.17 10.63
CA TYR A 193 -15.26 20.09 11.71
C TYR A 193 -16.49 20.66 12.42
N GLY A 194 -17.58 20.88 11.67
CA GLY A 194 -18.86 21.33 12.20
C GLY A 194 -19.58 20.33 13.11
N LEU A 195 -19.20 19.04 13.10
CA LEU A 195 -19.75 18.03 14.02
C LEU A 195 -19.36 18.31 15.47
N GLY A 196 -18.27 19.04 15.72
CA GLY A 196 -17.79 19.36 17.07
C GLY A 196 -17.28 18.15 17.87
N VAL A 197 -17.10 16.99 17.24
CA VAL A 197 -16.62 15.76 17.89
C VAL A 197 -15.11 15.61 17.68
N LYS A 198 -14.31 15.84 18.73
CA LYS A 198 -12.84 15.84 18.67
C LYS A 198 -12.26 14.59 17.98
N LYS A 199 -12.74 13.39 18.33
CA LYS A 199 -12.26 12.12 17.75
C LYS A 199 -12.40 12.10 16.22
N ILE A 200 -13.49 12.65 15.70
CA ILE A 200 -13.80 12.71 14.26
C ILE A 200 -12.95 13.79 13.57
N SER A 201 -12.84 14.97 14.18
CA SER A 201 -12.00 16.06 13.67
C SER A 201 -10.51 15.65 13.61
N ASP A 202 -10.00 14.96 14.62
CA ASP A 202 -8.62 14.46 14.64
C ASP A 202 -8.36 13.42 13.54
N TRP A 203 -9.32 12.51 13.31
CA TRP A 203 -9.25 11.51 12.23
C TRP A 203 -9.18 12.13 10.83
N TRP A 204 -9.90 13.23 10.62
CA TRP A 204 -9.88 13.95 9.35
C TRP A 204 -8.62 14.81 9.20
N ARG A 205 -8.26 15.54 10.26
CA ARG A 205 -7.02 16.32 10.33
C ARG A 205 -5.79 15.46 10.04
N HIS A 206 -5.73 14.21 10.51
CA HIS A 206 -4.66 13.27 10.15
C HIS A 206 -4.52 13.10 8.63
N LYS A 207 -5.64 13.00 7.89
CA LYS A 207 -5.62 12.85 6.42
C LYS A 207 -5.19 14.13 5.72
N GLU A 208 -5.56 15.28 6.27
CA GLU A 208 -5.14 16.58 5.74
C GLU A 208 -3.65 16.83 6.01
N MET A 209 -3.13 16.46 7.18
CA MET A 209 -1.71 16.59 7.52
C MET A 209 -0.81 15.72 6.64
N HIS A 210 -1.29 14.54 6.25
CA HIS A 210 -0.61 13.68 5.29
C HIS A 210 -1.26 13.85 3.92
N GLU A 211 -0.91 14.93 3.22
CA GLU A 211 -1.55 15.40 1.98
C GLU A 211 -1.67 14.34 0.86
N TRP A 212 -0.89 13.26 0.93
CA TRP A 212 -0.97 12.13 0.00
C TRP A 212 -2.15 11.19 0.27
N ILE A 213 -2.68 11.13 1.49
CA ILE A 213 -3.70 10.14 1.90
C ILE A 213 -4.99 10.33 1.12
N ILE A 214 -5.54 11.56 1.08
CA ILE A 214 -6.82 11.83 0.43
C ILE A 214 -6.76 11.50 -1.08
N PRO A 215 -5.76 11.98 -1.85
CA PRO A 215 -5.58 11.59 -3.26
C PRO A 215 -5.39 10.09 -3.51
N CYS A 216 -4.93 9.32 -2.53
CA CYS A 216 -4.78 7.87 -2.66
C CYS A 216 -6.07 7.09 -2.29
N ILE A 217 -7.08 7.75 -1.71
CA ILE A 217 -8.37 7.14 -1.33
C ILE A 217 -9.52 7.63 -2.22
N VAL A 218 -9.54 8.92 -2.56
CA VAL A 218 -10.64 9.61 -3.24
C VAL A 218 -10.28 9.84 -4.71
N LYS A 219 -11.07 9.26 -5.62
CA LYS A 219 -10.80 9.30 -7.08
C LYS A 219 -10.65 10.72 -7.62
N SER A 220 -11.55 11.62 -7.24
CA SER A 220 -11.57 13.02 -7.73
C SER A 220 -10.34 13.83 -7.30
N GLN A 221 -9.58 13.33 -6.33
CA GLN A 221 -8.38 13.96 -5.80
C GLN A 221 -7.10 13.28 -6.32
N SER A 222 -7.23 12.11 -6.95
CA SER A 222 -6.10 11.30 -7.40
C SER A 222 -5.42 11.88 -8.65
N LEU A 223 -4.13 11.58 -8.82
CA LEU A 223 -3.39 11.84 -10.06
C LEU A 223 -3.25 10.58 -10.92
N ILE A 224 -3.80 9.45 -10.48
CA ILE A 224 -3.98 8.25 -11.29
C ILE A 224 -5.03 8.55 -12.37
N PRO A 225 -4.77 8.23 -13.66
CA PRO A 225 -5.75 8.38 -14.72
C PRO A 225 -7.07 7.67 -14.38
N ALA A 226 -8.22 8.28 -14.73
CA ALA A 226 -9.52 7.78 -14.30
C ALA A 226 -9.81 6.35 -14.79
N ASP A 227 -9.41 6.02 -16.02
CA ASP A 227 -9.52 4.68 -16.62
C ASP A 227 -8.66 3.66 -15.87
N VAL A 228 -7.45 4.06 -15.45
CA VAL A 228 -6.57 3.23 -14.61
C VAL A 228 -7.17 3.04 -13.23
N TRP A 229 -7.70 4.09 -12.62
CA TRP A 229 -8.33 4.02 -11.31
C TRP A 229 -9.51 3.05 -11.31
N ASP A 230 -10.35 3.10 -12.34
CA ASP A 230 -11.56 2.28 -12.47
C ASP A 230 -11.25 0.81 -12.80
N CYS A 231 -10.20 0.54 -13.57
CA CYS A 231 -9.83 -0.84 -13.95
C CYS A 231 -8.94 -1.56 -12.92
N THR A 232 -8.53 -0.87 -11.86
CA THR A 232 -7.68 -1.42 -10.80
C THR A 232 -8.43 -1.55 -9.48
N PRO A 233 -8.29 -2.68 -8.76
CA PRO A 233 -8.98 -2.88 -7.50
C PRO A 233 -8.51 -1.87 -6.45
N SER A 234 -9.43 -1.41 -5.59
CA SER A 234 -9.12 -0.59 -4.40
C SER A 234 -9.22 -1.44 -3.12
N THR A 235 -8.67 -2.66 -3.17
CA THR A 235 -8.84 -3.66 -2.12
C THR A 235 -7.55 -4.45 -1.91
N THR A 236 -7.27 -4.81 -0.65
CA THR A 236 -6.24 -5.78 -0.26
C THR A 236 -6.84 -7.17 0.00
N ASN A 237 -8.05 -7.45 -0.50
CA ASN A 237 -8.72 -8.74 -0.32
C ASN A 237 -7.87 -9.92 -0.80
N THR A 238 -7.08 -9.74 -1.86
CA THR A 238 -6.11 -10.73 -2.33
C THR A 238 -5.18 -11.13 -1.19
N ASN A 239 -4.56 -10.14 -0.55
CA ASN A 239 -3.62 -10.34 0.53
C ASN A 239 -4.31 -10.89 1.79
N LYS A 240 -5.45 -10.32 2.21
CA LYS A 240 -6.24 -10.82 3.36
C LYS A 240 -6.68 -12.28 3.19
N ALA A 241 -7.09 -12.66 1.98
CA ALA A 241 -7.46 -14.04 1.67
C ALA A 241 -6.24 -14.97 1.76
N GLN A 242 -5.08 -14.56 1.23
CA GLN A 242 -3.84 -15.33 1.34
C GLN A 242 -3.41 -15.50 2.80
N HIS A 243 -3.38 -14.42 3.57
CA HIS A 243 -3.11 -14.48 5.00
C HIS A 243 -4.04 -15.43 5.75
N HIS A 244 -5.34 -15.40 5.46
CA HIS A 244 -6.29 -16.31 6.08
C HIS A 244 -6.01 -17.77 5.72
N TRP A 245 -5.82 -18.08 4.44
CA TRP A 245 -5.52 -19.43 3.97
C TRP A 245 -4.21 -19.97 4.53
N THR A 246 -3.14 -19.18 4.50
CA THR A 246 -1.83 -19.57 5.04
C THR A 246 -1.94 -19.88 6.53
N ASN A 247 -2.58 -19.01 7.31
CA ASN A 247 -2.76 -19.22 8.75
C ASN A 247 -3.58 -20.48 9.04
N LEU A 248 -4.60 -20.78 8.24
CA LEU A 248 -5.39 -22.01 8.39
C LEU A 248 -4.57 -23.27 8.10
N GLN A 249 -3.70 -23.22 7.09
CA GLN A 249 -2.94 -24.41 6.63
C GLN A 249 -1.69 -24.68 7.46
N THR A 250 -1.07 -23.64 8.01
CA THR A 250 0.27 -23.75 8.61
C THR A 250 0.35 -23.21 10.03
N GLY A 251 -0.72 -22.63 10.57
CA GLY A 251 -0.78 -22.11 11.93
C GLY A 251 -0.37 -20.64 12.09
N ILE A 252 -0.31 -20.18 13.33
CA ILE A 252 0.07 -18.81 13.73
C ILE A 252 1.01 -18.87 14.94
N LYS A 253 1.73 -17.77 15.23
CA LYS A 253 2.73 -17.70 16.31
C LYS A 253 3.81 -18.78 16.18
N LEU A 254 4.34 -18.94 14.99
CA LEU A 254 5.44 -19.87 14.71
C LEU A 254 6.78 -19.24 15.07
N SER A 255 7.79 -20.03 15.40
CA SER A 255 9.15 -19.50 15.52
C SER A 255 9.62 -18.89 14.19
N PRO A 256 10.59 -17.94 14.18
CA PRO A 256 11.03 -17.30 12.94
C PRO A 256 11.44 -18.27 11.83
N VAL A 257 12.03 -19.42 12.16
CA VAL A 257 12.44 -20.44 11.19
C VAL A 257 11.23 -21.21 10.64
N GLU A 258 10.29 -21.60 11.50
CA GLU A 258 9.06 -22.29 11.08
C GLU A 258 8.12 -21.40 10.29
N ALA A 259 8.15 -20.09 10.54
CA ALA A 259 7.36 -19.11 9.83
C ALA A 259 7.84 -18.86 8.38
N LEU A 260 9.08 -19.25 8.04
CA LEU A 260 9.65 -19.02 6.71
C LEU A 260 8.89 -19.79 5.64
N GLU A 261 8.18 -19.04 4.81
CA GLU A 261 7.56 -19.52 3.58
C GLU A 261 8.54 -19.38 2.40
N TRP A 262 8.71 -20.47 1.66
CA TRP A 262 9.63 -20.58 0.52
C TRP A 262 8.92 -20.29 -0.80
#